data_AF-A0A8D8JX81-F1
#
_entry.id   AF-A0A8D8JX81-F1
#
_cell.length_a   1.000
_cell.length_b   1.000
_cell.length_c   1.000
_cell.angle_alpha   90.00
_cell.angle_beta   90.00
_cell.angle_gamma   90.00
#
_symmetry.space_group_name_H-M   'P 1'
#
loop_
_entity.id
_entity.type
_entity.pdbx_description
1 polymer ?
#
loop_
_entity_poly.entity_id
_entity_poly.type
_entity_poly.pdbx_seq_one_letter_code
_entity_poly.pdbx_strand_id
1 'polypeptide(L)'
;MTSTSGTNQDSADQPSSTTSTVVGPLNFTKDGSAPASRLCDEDDRVRCMFCDEVYNLRGEEGRNQYLAHLFVAHRLVIADVGEVACLGSFSNFWAERFRGVEGALERYCSAMLLNQLPDGTPARDEKYFMLSDIEPMDYELRLRLKREMMELVLARHQFERT
;
A
#
# COMPACT_ATOMS: atom_id res chain seq x y z
N MET A 1 23.70 43.33 72.51
CA MET A 1 23.56 44.79 72.68
C MET A 1 24.55 45.38 71.68
N THR A 2 24.22 45.96 70.52
CA THR A 2 23.20 46.91 70.02
C THR A 2 23.04 46.65 68.50
N SER A 3 21.84 46.55 67.88
CA SER A 3 21.05 47.64 67.22
C SER A 3 21.92 48.54 66.31
N THR A 4 21.66 48.83 65.01
CA THR A 4 20.42 48.95 64.22
C THR A 4 20.75 49.23 62.73
N SER A 5 19.80 48.91 61.82
CA SER A 5 19.45 49.53 60.51
C SER A 5 20.47 49.43 59.35
N GLY A 6 20.15 49.07 58.10
CA GLY A 6 18.89 48.94 57.37
C GLY A 6 18.93 49.82 56.11
N THR A 7 18.96 49.23 54.91
CA THR A 7 18.41 49.81 53.65
C THR A 7 18.42 48.78 52.52
N ASN A 8 17.23 48.49 51.99
CA ASN A 8 16.98 47.84 50.70
C ASN A 8 17.35 48.78 49.54
N GLN A 9 17.78 48.22 48.40
CA GLN A 9 17.16 48.52 47.10
C GLN A 9 17.63 47.55 46.00
N ASP A 10 16.65 47.17 45.19
CA ASP A 10 16.64 46.31 44.02
C ASP A 10 17.70 46.60 42.96
N SER A 11 18.11 45.57 42.21
CA SER A 11 17.85 45.49 40.76
C SER A 11 18.31 44.15 40.16
N ALA A 12 17.33 43.51 39.50
CA ALA A 12 17.34 42.56 38.39
C ALA A 12 18.68 42.11 37.77
N ASP A 13 18.84 40.79 37.54
CA ASP A 13 18.91 40.26 36.17
C ASP A 13 18.72 38.72 36.09
N GLN A 14 17.72 38.32 35.30
CA GLN A 14 17.50 37.09 34.51
C GLN A 14 17.68 35.66 35.09
N PRO A 15 16.58 34.86 35.11
CA PRO A 15 16.66 33.44 34.83
C PRO A 15 16.75 33.19 33.32
N SER A 16 17.77 32.44 32.91
CA SER A 16 18.03 31.99 31.54
C SER A 16 16.80 31.28 30.95
N SER A 17 16.10 31.99 30.07
CA SER A 17 14.96 31.47 29.31
C SER A 17 15.45 30.40 28.34
N THR A 18 15.00 29.16 28.57
CA THR A 18 15.02 28.08 27.58
C THR A 18 14.25 28.54 26.34
N THR A 19 14.94 28.77 25.23
CA THR A 19 14.28 29.00 23.94
C THR A 19 13.68 27.68 23.47
N SER A 20 12.47 27.38 23.94
CA SER A 20 11.58 26.44 23.25
C SER A 20 11.23 27.11 21.92
N THR A 21 11.93 26.73 20.86
CA THR A 21 11.61 27.16 19.50
C THR A 21 10.29 26.51 19.11
N VAL A 22 9.19 27.17 19.48
CA VAL A 22 7.86 26.84 18.99
C VAL A 22 7.86 27.13 17.50
N VAL A 23 7.84 26.07 16.70
CA VAL A 23 7.57 26.15 15.26
C VAL A 23 6.17 26.77 15.12
N GLY A 24 6.09 27.96 14.53
CA GLY A 24 4.83 28.65 14.29
C GLY A 24 3.85 27.81 13.45
N PRO A 25 2.55 28.19 13.42
CA PRO A 25 1.53 27.40 12.74
C PRO A 25 1.91 27.17 11.28
N LEU A 26 1.99 25.88 10.90
CA LEU A 26 2.33 25.44 9.55
C LEU A 26 1.26 25.95 8.58
N ASN A 27 1.58 27.03 7.87
CA ASN A 27 0.68 27.62 6.90
C ASN A 27 0.95 26.97 5.53
N PHE A 28 0.30 25.83 5.27
CA PHE A 28 0.38 25.16 3.98
C PHE A 28 -0.46 25.94 2.95
N THR A 29 0.19 26.76 2.13
CA THR A 29 -0.46 27.44 1.00
C THR A 29 -0.97 26.39 0.01
N LYS A 30 -2.28 26.26 -0.10
CA LYS A 30 -2.99 25.25 -0.90
C LYS A 30 -3.02 25.58 -2.40
N ASP A 31 -1.92 26.13 -2.94
CA ASP A 31 -1.92 26.66 -4.32
C ASP A 31 -1.03 25.86 -5.28
N GLY A 32 -0.42 24.76 -4.82
CA GLY A 32 0.20 23.75 -5.68
C GLY A 32 -0.58 22.45 -5.63
N SER A 33 -1.07 21.95 -6.77
CA SER A 33 -1.52 20.55 -6.85
C SER A 33 -0.32 19.66 -6.58
N ALA A 34 -0.20 19.17 -5.33
CA ALA A 34 0.88 18.28 -4.95
C ALA A 34 0.86 17.04 -5.85
N PRO A 35 2.02 16.51 -6.27
CA PRO A 35 2.06 15.26 -7.01
C PRO A 35 1.42 14.14 -6.17
N ALA A 36 0.75 13.21 -6.87
CA ALA A 36 0.15 12.04 -6.25
C ALA A 36 1.17 11.34 -5.36
N SER A 37 0.75 10.85 -4.19
CA SER A 37 1.62 10.19 -3.22
C SER A 37 1.60 8.66 -3.32
N ARG A 38 0.70 8.10 -4.13
CA ARG A 38 0.51 6.66 -4.33
C ARG A 38 0.00 6.38 -5.75
N LEU A 39 0.28 5.17 -6.24
CA LEU A 39 -0.24 4.68 -7.51
C LEU A 39 -1.73 4.32 -7.48
N CYS A 40 -2.22 3.94 -6.31
CA CYS A 40 -3.62 3.61 -6.09
C CYS A 40 -4.39 4.83 -5.56
N ASP A 41 -5.67 4.88 -5.93
CA ASP A 41 -6.57 5.99 -5.63
C ASP A 41 -6.91 6.07 -4.14
N GLU A 42 -7.42 7.22 -3.70
CA GLU A 42 -7.82 7.47 -2.32
C GLU A 42 -8.89 6.49 -1.82
N ASP A 43 -9.67 5.84 -2.69
CA ASP A 43 -10.69 4.89 -2.25
C ASP A 43 -10.21 3.42 -2.18
N ASP A 44 -9.05 3.07 -2.78
CA ASP A 44 -8.37 1.73 -2.71
C ASP A 44 -9.31 0.50 -2.87
N ARG A 45 -10.50 0.73 -3.44
CA ARG A 45 -11.57 -0.25 -3.60
C ARG A 45 -11.40 -0.94 -4.92
N VAL A 46 -11.25 -2.26 -4.86
CA VAL A 46 -10.89 -3.09 -6.00
C VAL A 46 -11.85 -4.25 -6.10
N ARG A 47 -12.41 -4.43 -7.29
CA ARG A 47 -13.26 -5.59 -7.58
C ARG A 47 -12.39 -6.83 -7.78
N CYS A 48 -12.91 -8.00 -7.41
CA CYS A 48 -12.31 -9.27 -7.79
C CYS A 48 -12.10 -9.37 -9.31
N MET A 49 -11.05 -10.08 -9.73
CA MET A 49 -10.72 -10.25 -11.15
C MET A 49 -11.73 -11.13 -11.89
N PHE A 50 -12.53 -11.92 -11.16
CA PHE A 50 -13.43 -12.93 -11.71
C PHE A 50 -14.90 -12.75 -11.32
N CYS A 51 -15.21 -11.96 -10.30
CA CYS A 51 -16.59 -11.75 -9.82
C CYS A 51 -16.82 -10.31 -9.35
N ASP A 52 -18.04 -10.00 -8.91
CA ASP A 52 -18.44 -8.64 -8.55
C ASP A 52 -18.14 -8.22 -7.10
N GLU A 53 -17.52 -9.10 -6.30
CA GLU A 53 -17.09 -8.78 -4.93
C GLU A 53 -16.06 -7.66 -4.91
N VAL A 54 -16.21 -6.71 -3.98
CA VAL A 54 -15.35 -5.52 -3.88
C VAL A 54 -14.65 -5.50 -2.52
N TYR A 55 -13.35 -5.28 -2.56
CA TYR A 55 -12.48 -5.29 -1.39
C TYR A 55 -11.82 -3.94 -1.22
N ASN A 56 -11.59 -3.55 0.02
CA ASN A 56 -10.81 -2.36 0.34
C ASN A 56 -9.36 -2.79 0.57
N LEU A 57 -8.44 -2.37 -0.30
CA LEU A 57 -7.03 -2.73 -0.16
C LEU A 57 -6.27 -1.80 0.80
N ARG A 58 -6.96 -0.88 1.49
CA ARG A 58 -6.38 -0.08 2.58
C ARG A 58 -6.06 -0.99 3.76
N GLY A 59 -4.76 -1.13 4.01
CA GLY A 59 -4.24 -1.91 5.13
C GLY A 59 -4.19 -3.41 4.84
N GLU A 60 -3.61 -4.15 5.78
CA GLU A 60 -3.31 -5.57 5.57
C GLU A 60 -4.54 -6.47 5.62
N GLU A 61 -5.52 -6.14 6.46
CA GLU A 61 -6.73 -6.96 6.65
C GLU A 61 -7.52 -7.11 5.34
N GLY A 62 -7.85 -5.98 4.69
CA GLY A 62 -8.59 -6.01 3.43
C GLY A 62 -7.79 -6.61 2.28
N ARG A 63 -6.46 -6.45 2.27
CA ARG A 63 -5.56 -7.17 1.36
C ARG A 63 -5.65 -8.69 1.59
N ASN A 64 -5.59 -9.14 2.83
CA ASN A 64 -5.64 -10.56 3.17
C ASN A 64 -7.01 -11.15 2.82
N GLN A 65 -8.11 -10.43 3.05
CA GLN A 65 -9.45 -10.83 2.64
C GLN A 65 -9.55 -10.99 1.11
N TYR A 66 -9.00 -10.05 0.34
CA TYR A 66 -8.95 -10.14 -1.11
C TYR A 66 -8.20 -11.39 -1.59
N LEU A 67 -7.01 -11.64 -1.05
CA LEU A 67 -6.19 -12.81 -1.41
C LEU A 67 -6.84 -14.13 -0.98
N ALA A 68 -7.44 -14.16 0.21
CA ALA A 68 -8.18 -15.32 0.70
C ALA A 68 -9.38 -15.63 -0.22
N HIS A 69 -10.08 -14.59 -0.70
CA HIS A 69 -11.17 -14.78 -1.66
C HIS A 69 -10.69 -15.38 -2.97
N LEU A 70 -9.59 -14.88 -3.55
CA LEU A 70 -9.01 -15.47 -4.76
C LEU A 70 -8.64 -16.94 -4.57
N PHE A 71 -8.07 -17.29 -3.41
CA PHE A 71 -7.69 -18.65 -3.09
C PHE A 71 -8.91 -19.57 -2.92
N VAL A 72 -9.91 -19.16 -2.15
CA VAL A 72 -11.07 -20.02 -1.81
C VAL A 72 -12.09 -20.08 -2.94
N ALA A 73 -12.48 -18.92 -3.49
CA ALA A 73 -13.57 -18.84 -4.47
C ALA A 73 -13.09 -19.12 -5.90
N HIS A 74 -11.88 -18.71 -6.25
CA HIS A 74 -11.36 -18.77 -7.61
C HIS A 74 -10.16 -19.72 -7.79
N ARG A 75 -9.69 -20.33 -6.69
CA ARG A 75 -8.53 -21.24 -6.68
C ARG A 75 -7.29 -20.64 -7.34
N LEU A 76 -7.14 -19.32 -7.21
CA LEU A 76 -6.02 -18.55 -7.74
C LEU A 76 -5.12 -18.10 -6.59
N VAL A 77 -3.81 -18.30 -6.78
CA VAL A 77 -2.76 -17.78 -5.90
C VAL A 77 -1.90 -16.79 -6.68
N ILE A 78 -1.62 -15.63 -6.10
CA ILE A 78 -0.65 -14.67 -6.63
C ILE A 78 0.68 -14.94 -5.91
N ALA A 79 1.69 -15.40 -6.65
CA ALA A 79 3.03 -15.61 -6.10
C ALA A 79 3.68 -14.28 -5.72
N ASP A 80 4.46 -14.29 -4.64
CA ASP A 80 5.26 -13.15 -4.18
C ASP A 80 4.48 -11.83 -4.18
N VAL A 81 3.25 -11.85 -3.63
CA VAL A 81 2.35 -10.71 -3.63
C VAL A 81 2.96 -9.45 -2.98
N GLY A 82 3.92 -9.63 -2.08
CA GLY A 82 4.68 -8.54 -1.47
C GLY A 82 5.53 -7.74 -2.47
N GLU A 83 5.86 -8.31 -3.63
CA GLU A 83 6.59 -7.63 -4.69
C GLU A 83 5.69 -6.86 -5.66
N VAL A 84 4.38 -7.05 -5.58
CA VAL A 84 3.40 -6.32 -6.37
C VAL A 84 3.24 -4.92 -5.80
N ALA A 85 3.85 -3.93 -6.47
CA ALA A 85 3.88 -2.55 -5.99
C ALA A 85 2.47 -1.95 -5.75
N CYS A 86 1.50 -2.29 -6.58
CA CYS A 86 0.12 -1.84 -6.45
C CYS A 86 -0.85 -2.97 -6.79
N LEU A 87 -1.44 -3.60 -5.75
CA LEU A 87 -2.35 -4.74 -5.95
C LEU A 87 -3.63 -4.33 -6.67
N GLY A 88 -4.11 -3.09 -6.53
CA GLY A 88 -5.31 -2.62 -7.22
C GLY A 88 -5.12 -2.51 -8.73
N SER A 89 -4.07 -1.81 -9.16
CA SER A 89 -3.72 -1.70 -10.59
C SER A 89 -3.39 -3.07 -11.20
N PHE A 90 -2.70 -3.94 -10.43
CA PHE A 90 -2.44 -5.32 -10.81
C PHE A 90 -3.74 -6.09 -11.07
N SER A 91 -4.69 -6.01 -10.14
CA SER A 91 -5.96 -6.73 -10.21
C SER A 91 -6.80 -6.27 -11.38
N ASN A 92 -6.88 -4.96 -11.63
CA ASN A 92 -7.65 -4.42 -12.75
C ASN A 92 -7.08 -4.86 -14.10
N PHE A 93 -5.75 -4.87 -14.24
CA PHE A 93 -5.10 -5.34 -15.46
C PHE A 93 -5.45 -6.81 -15.76
N TRP A 94 -5.33 -7.67 -14.75
CA TRP A 94 -5.63 -9.09 -14.91
C TRP A 94 -7.12 -9.37 -15.08
N ALA A 95 -7.99 -8.60 -14.43
CA ALA A 95 -9.43 -8.67 -14.63
C ALA A 95 -9.84 -8.47 -16.09
N GLU A 96 -9.18 -7.55 -16.81
CA GLU A 96 -9.41 -7.33 -18.24
C GLU A 96 -8.93 -8.50 -19.10
N ARG A 97 -7.79 -9.13 -18.75
CA ARG A 97 -7.24 -10.27 -19.50
C ARG A 97 -8.02 -11.56 -19.30
N PHE A 98 -8.47 -11.81 -18.07
CA PHE A 98 -9.25 -13.00 -17.76
C PHE A 98 -10.68 -12.91 -18.31
N ARG A 99 -11.19 -11.70 -18.52
CA ARG A 99 -12.53 -11.50 -19.06
C ARG A 99 -12.58 -11.83 -20.56
N GLY A 100 -13.38 -12.84 -20.92
CA GLY A 100 -13.73 -13.13 -22.32
C GLY A 100 -12.77 -14.06 -23.06
N VAL A 101 -11.76 -14.60 -22.38
CA VAL A 101 -10.88 -15.64 -22.94
C VAL A 101 -11.18 -16.95 -22.22
N GLU A 102 -11.75 -17.92 -22.94
CA GLU A 102 -11.94 -19.26 -22.42
C GLU A 102 -10.57 -19.91 -22.14
N GLY A 103 -10.41 -20.49 -20.95
CA GLY A 103 -9.13 -21.09 -20.53
C GLY A 103 -8.01 -20.08 -20.25
N ALA A 104 -8.34 -18.82 -19.92
CA ALA A 104 -7.33 -17.80 -19.63
C ALA A 104 -6.41 -18.17 -18.45
N LEU A 105 -6.94 -18.88 -17.44
CA LEU A 105 -6.17 -19.36 -16.30
C LEU A 105 -5.11 -20.38 -16.75
N GLU A 106 -5.45 -21.34 -17.59
CA GLU A 106 -4.50 -22.30 -18.16
C GLU A 106 -3.44 -21.65 -19.05
N ARG A 107 -3.76 -20.51 -19.66
CA ARG A 107 -2.85 -19.80 -20.56
C ARG A 107 -1.81 -18.98 -19.80
N TYR A 108 -2.23 -18.28 -18.74
CA TYR A 108 -1.39 -17.30 -18.05
C TYR A 108 -0.92 -17.75 -16.67
N CYS A 109 -1.50 -18.81 -16.11
CA CYS A 109 -1.15 -19.30 -14.78
C CYS A 109 -0.57 -20.71 -14.85
N SER A 110 0.33 -21.01 -13.92
CA SER A 110 0.80 -22.37 -13.69
C SER A 110 -0.27 -23.18 -12.96
N ALA A 111 -0.58 -24.39 -13.42
CA ALA A 111 -1.52 -25.27 -12.74
C ALA A 111 -0.82 -26.10 -11.65
N MET A 112 -1.45 -26.17 -10.48
CA MET A 112 -1.02 -26.99 -9.34
C MET A 112 -2.15 -27.94 -8.95
N LEU A 113 -1.81 -29.18 -8.61
CA LEU A 113 -2.78 -30.17 -8.11
C LEU A 113 -2.60 -30.31 -6.60
N LEU A 114 -3.66 -30.01 -5.85
CA LEU A 114 -3.69 -30.16 -4.40
C LEU A 114 -4.58 -31.34 -4.01
N ASN A 115 -4.16 -32.05 -2.97
CA ASN A 115 -4.91 -33.20 -2.42
C ASN A 115 -5.82 -32.82 -1.23
N GLN A 116 -6.12 -31.52 -1.09
CA GLN A 116 -6.90 -30.99 0.02
C GLN A 116 -7.71 -29.79 -0.45
N LEU A 117 -8.95 -29.68 0.05
CA LEU A 117 -9.78 -28.48 -0.10
C LEU A 117 -9.29 -27.37 0.84
N PRO A 118 -9.72 -26.12 0.63
CA PRO A 118 -9.46 -25.02 1.57
C PRO A 118 -9.90 -25.30 3.01
N ASP A 119 -10.92 -26.16 3.18
CA ASP A 119 -11.48 -26.58 4.48
C ASP A 119 -10.69 -27.73 5.14
N GLY A 120 -9.56 -28.15 4.55
CA GLY A 120 -8.75 -29.26 5.06
C GLY A 120 -9.33 -30.65 4.81
N THR A 121 -10.52 -30.73 4.20
CA THR A 121 -11.11 -31.99 3.74
C THR A 121 -10.20 -32.61 2.64
N PRO A 122 -9.84 -33.89 2.73
CA PRO A 122 -9.03 -34.54 1.72
C PRO A 122 -9.78 -34.59 0.38
N ALA A 123 -9.11 -34.20 -0.69
CA ALA A 123 -9.58 -34.37 -2.05
C ALA A 123 -8.47 -34.91 -2.93
N ARG A 124 -8.80 -35.24 -4.17
CA ARG A 124 -7.82 -35.75 -5.12
C ARG A 124 -7.79 -34.82 -6.31
N ASP A 125 -6.58 -34.36 -6.63
CA ASP A 125 -6.27 -33.61 -7.85
C ASP A 125 -7.10 -32.33 -8.03
N GLU A 126 -7.30 -31.56 -6.95
CA GLU A 126 -7.94 -30.25 -7.04
C GLU A 126 -7.02 -29.26 -7.75
N LYS A 127 -7.48 -28.74 -8.88
CA LYS A 127 -6.71 -27.82 -9.71
C LYS A 127 -6.75 -26.40 -9.14
N TYR A 128 -5.58 -25.88 -8.80
CA TYR A 128 -5.32 -24.49 -8.47
C TYR A 128 -4.45 -23.86 -9.53
N PHE A 129 -4.56 -22.55 -9.65
CA PHE A 129 -3.76 -21.75 -10.57
C PHE A 129 -2.88 -20.80 -9.78
N MET A 130 -1.64 -20.67 -10.22
CA MET A 130 -0.68 -19.74 -9.65
C MET A 130 -0.23 -18.76 -10.71
N LEU A 131 -0.43 -17.48 -10.43
CA LEU A 131 0.03 -16.37 -11.23
C LEU A 131 1.36 -15.87 -10.67
N SER A 132 2.42 -15.95 -11.46
CA SER A 132 3.78 -15.59 -11.05
C SER A 132 4.55 -14.91 -12.18
N ASP A 133 5.67 -14.30 -11.81
CA ASP A 133 6.60 -13.60 -12.70
C ASP A 133 7.34 -14.51 -13.69
N ILE A 134 7.11 -15.82 -13.64
CA ILE A 134 7.53 -16.73 -14.71
C ILE A 134 6.74 -16.48 -16.01
N GLU A 135 5.51 -15.96 -15.89
CA GLU A 135 4.72 -15.56 -17.04
C GLU A 135 5.20 -14.17 -17.50
N PRO A 136 5.60 -14.01 -18.78
CA PRO A 136 6.22 -12.76 -19.24
C PRO A 136 5.36 -11.51 -19.07
N MET A 137 4.04 -11.63 -19.24
CA MET A 137 3.12 -10.49 -19.06
C MET A 137 3.00 -10.09 -17.59
N ASP A 138 2.99 -11.06 -16.66
CA ASP A 138 2.99 -10.80 -15.22
C ASP A 138 4.30 -10.12 -14.80
N TYR A 139 5.44 -10.60 -15.29
CA TYR A 139 6.74 -9.98 -15.05
C TYR A 139 6.79 -8.52 -15.51
N GLU A 140 6.38 -8.26 -16.76
CA GLU A 140 6.35 -6.92 -17.33
C GLU A 140 5.40 -5.99 -16.56
N LEU A 141 4.24 -6.50 -16.14
CA LEU A 141 3.28 -5.75 -15.33
C LEU A 141 3.88 -5.36 -13.98
N ARG A 142 4.47 -6.30 -13.24
CA ARG A 142 5.10 -6.04 -11.94
C ARG A 142 6.20 -4.99 -12.07
N LEU A 143 7.05 -5.14 -13.09
CA LEU A 143 8.15 -4.20 -13.36
C LEU A 143 7.62 -2.80 -13.69
N ARG A 144 6.56 -2.70 -14.50
CA ARG A 144 5.92 -1.43 -14.85
C ARG A 144 5.35 -0.74 -13.62
N LEU A 145 4.56 -1.45 -12.80
CA LEU A 145 3.98 -0.89 -11.58
C LEU A 145 5.06 -0.44 -10.60
N LYS A 146 6.15 -1.20 -10.46
CA LYS A 146 7.28 -0.83 -9.60
C LYS A 146 7.98 0.45 -10.09
N ARG A 147 8.14 0.61 -11.41
CA ARG A 147 8.70 1.81 -12.02
C ARG A 147 7.81 3.03 -11.82
N GLU A 148 6.52 2.91 -12.12
CA GLU A 148 5.53 3.99 -11.94
C GLU A 148 5.53 4.47 -10.48
N MET A 149 5.61 3.54 -9.51
CA MET A 149 5.68 3.88 -8.09
C MET A 149 6.94 4.69 -7.77
N MET A 150 8.08 4.28 -8.33
CA MET A 150 9.35 4.96 -8.12
C MET A 150 9.35 6.38 -8.71
N GLU A 151 8.82 6.55 -9.91
CA GLU A 151 8.69 7.86 -10.57
C GLU A 151 7.82 8.81 -9.73
N LEU A 152 6.72 8.29 -9.19
CA LEU A 152 5.83 9.04 -8.31
C LEU A 152 6.53 9.49 -7.01
N VAL A 153 7.29 8.60 -6.38
CA VAL A 153 8.08 8.93 -5.17
C VAL A 153 9.14 9.98 -5.48
N LEU A 154 9.83 9.87 -6.62
CA LEU A 154 10.82 10.84 -7.06
C LEU A 154 10.20 12.22 -7.32
N ALA A 155 9.04 12.28 -7.97
CA ALA A 155 8.31 13.51 -8.23
C ALA A 155 7.89 14.20 -6.92
N ARG A 156 7.39 13.41 -5.95
CA ARG A 156 7.04 13.92 -4.63
C ARG A 156 8.25 14.51 -3.90
N HIS A 157 9.37 13.80 -3.90
CA HIS A 157 10.59 14.27 -3.27
C HIS A 157 11.20 15.50 -3.97
N GLN A 158 10.99 15.68 -5.28
CA GLN A 158 11.37 16.91 -5.97
C GLN A 158 10.48 18.09 -5.56
N PHE A 159 9.16 17.88 -5.52
CA PHE A 159 8.19 18.89 -5.11
C PHE A 159 8.45 19.40 -3.68
N GLU A 160 8.79 18.52 -2.74
CA GLU A 160 9.09 18.91 -1.35
C GLU A 160 10.41 19.68 -1.20
N ARG A 161 11.26 19.69 -2.23
CA ARG A 161 12.54 20.42 -2.26
C ARG A 161 12.47 21.78 -2.98
N THR A 162 11.35 22.07 -3.65
CA THR A 162 11.07 23.33 -4.36
C THR A 162 10.11 24.20 -3.55
#